data_AF-A0ABC8QVH7-F1
#
_entry.id   AF-A0ABC8QVH7-F1
#
_cell.length_a   1.000
_cell.length_b   1.000
_cell.length_c   1.000
_cell.angle_alpha   90.00
_cell.angle_beta   90.00
_cell.angle_gamma   90.00
#
_symmetry.space_group_name_H-M   'P 1'
#
loop_
_entity.id
_entity.type
_entity.pdbx_description
1 polymer ?
#
loop_
_entity_poly.entity_id
_entity_poly.type
_entity_poly.pdbx_seq_one_letter_code
_entity_poly.pdbx_strand_id
1 'polypeptide(L)'
;MMQQEQDIRDISVTWRTNKFVLKMRSDASLKDLGHNLQELTGVEADTMRLIVPSNKSSKLLSPFSDEHSFLSLQEASAFEGKSIRMMGVPKDEVDEVIQNAKTDLRIAGFDEEDKRLRQRMLDRPHTSMKLPQGTYIFCDFRTLHIPGIELNPPASQALKLMHMLAADPGIIAIMNKHRWRVGIMTEMAPVGYVGVSPKCILGFNKNHGEEISLRLRTDDLKGFRKYESIKKTLLHELAHMVFSEHDANFYALDKQLNQEAATLDWTKSRSHSLSGVKYSEHFEEEFNVDSHSSLSRSLGESIRSAS
;
A
#
# COMPACT_ATOMS: atom_id res chain seq x y z
N MET A 1 7.53 34.83 53.50
CA MET A 1 7.94 35.35 52.19
C MET A 1 9.08 34.49 51.68
N MET A 2 8.85 33.65 50.68
CA MET A 2 9.93 33.02 49.92
C MET A 2 9.69 33.38 48.45
N GLN A 3 10.60 34.16 47.88
CA GLN A 3 10.67 34.45 46.46
C GLN A 3 10.91 33.14 45.71
N GLN A 4 9.95 32.70 44.89
CA GLN A 4 10.25 31.80 43.78
C GLN A 4 10.95 32.65 42.71
N GLU A 5 12.26 32.53 42.62
CA GLU A 5 13.05 32.99 41.48
C GLU A 5 12.42 32.41 40.20
N GLN A 6 11.86 33.29 39.38
CA GLN A 6 11.29 32.93 38.10
C GLN A 6 12.45 32.59 37.16
N ASP A 7 12.65 31.31 36.88
CA ASP A 7 13.63 30.83 35.92
C ASP A 7 13.20 31.28 34.51
N ILE A 8 13.81 32.35 34.01
CA ILE A 8 13.55 32.92 32.68
C ILE A 8 14.60 32.35 31.73
N ARG A 9 14.15 31.71 30.64
CA ARG A 9 14.98 31.11 29.61
C ARG A 9 14.94 31.90 28.32
N ASP A 10 16.11 32.07 27.71
CA ASP A 10 16.26 32.62 26.37
C ASP A 10 16.11 31.49 25.34
N ILE A 11 15.04 31.51 24.55
CA ILE A 11 14.73 30.52 23.53
C ILE A 11 15.03 31.11 22.15
N SER A 12 15.95 30.50 21.41
CA SER A 12 16.30 30.95 20.06
C SER A 12 15.59 30.13 18.98
N VAL A 13 14.73 30.79 18.20
CA VAL A 13 13.94 30.18 17.13
C VAL A 13 14.33 30.82 15.80
N THR A 14 14.65 30.01 14.80
CA THR A 14 14.97 30.45 13.44
C THR A 14 13.82 30.11 12.51
N TRP A 15 13.25 31.12 11.84
CA TRP A 15 12.21 30.95 10.83
C TRP A 15 12.66 31.59 9.53
N ARG A 16 12.67 30.81 8.45
CA ARG A 16 13.27 31.20 7.15
C ARG A 16 14.72 31.65 7.36
N THR A 17 15.00 32.94 7.16
CA THR A 17 16.33 33.55 7.33
C THR A 17 16.47 34.33 8.65
N ASN A 18 15.35 34.53 9.37
CA ASN A 18 15.28 35.39 10.55
C ASN A 18 15.41 34.58 11.84
N LYS A 19 16.16 35.13 12.80
CA LYS A 19 16.35 34.54 14.13
C LYS A 19 15.63 35.38 15.18
N PHE A 20 14.75 34.75 15.93
CA PHE A 20 13.98 35.31 17.03
C PHE A 20 14.52 34.77 18.35
N VAL A 21 14.74 35.64 19.32
CA VAL A 21 15.15 35.26 20.67
C VAL A 21 14.05 35.71 21.63
N LEU A 22 13.38 34.75 22.24
CA LEU A 22 12.24 34.95 23.12
C LEU A 22 12.65 34.68 24.57
N LYS A 23 12.26 35.57 25.48
CA LYS A 23 12.44 35.39 26.92
C LYS A 23 11.16 34.84 27.51
N MET A 24 11.16 33.59 27.93
CA MET A 24 9.97 32.92 28.46
C MET A 24 10.28 32.25 29.79
N ARG A 25 9.25 32.09 30.62
CA ARG A 25 9.38 31.34 31.87
C ARG A 25 9.52 29.84 31.58
N SER A 26 10.31 29.14 32.39
CA SER A 26 10.54 27.69 32.26
C SER A 26 9.28 26.82 32.40
N ASP A 27 8.24 27.34 33.08
CA ASP A 27 6.94 26.70 33.29
C ASP A 27 5.92 27.00 32.18
N ALA A 28 6.25 27.89 31.24
CA ALA A 28 5.34 28.23 30.16
C ALA A 28 5.12 27.03 29.22
N SER A 29 3.91 26.97 28.66
CA SER A 29 3.53 25.88 27.77
C SER A 29 4.08 26.08 26.36
N LEU A 30 4.22 24.99 25.61
CA LEU A 30 4.56 25.07 24.19
C LEU A 30 3.52 25.89 23.39
N LYS A 31 2.26 25.91 23.83
CA LYS A 31 1.20 26.72 23.25
C LYS A 31 1.47 28.22 23.42
N ASP A 32 1.97 28.64 24.57
CA ASP A 32 2.34 30.05 24.83
C ASP A 32 3.52 30.47 23.94
N LEU A 33 4.50 29.59 23.74
CA LEU A 33 5.60 29.82 22.79
C LEU A 33 5.05 29.95 21.35
N GLY A 34 4.10 29.08 20.98
CA GLY A 34 3.40 29.15 19.69
C GLY A 34 2.67 30.48 19.47
N HIS A 35 1.95 30.98 20.47
CA HIS A 35 1.25 32.27 20.38
C HIS A 35 2.22 33.46 20.23
N ASN A 36 3.32 33.49 20.99
CA ASN A 36 4.33 34.55 20.86
C ASN A 36 5.00 34.53 19.47
N LEU A 37 5.29 33.34 18.94
CA LEU A 37 5.83 33.19 17.59
C LEU A 37 4.81 33.57 16.51
N GLN A 38 3.53 33.25 16.72
CA GLN A 38 2.44 33.63 15.82
C GLN A 38 2.28 35.15 15.74
N GLU A 39 2.34 35.86 16.86
CA GLU A 39 2.27 37.32 16.91
C GLU A 39 3.46 37.98 16.19
N LEU A 40 4.66 37.41 16.31
CA LEU A 40 5.87 37.95 15.68
C LEU A 40 6.02 37.61 14.20
N THR A 41 5.44 36.52 13.72
CA THR A 41 5.68 35.99 12.37
C THR A 41 4.46 35.95 11.47
N GLY A 42 3.25 36.11 12.02
CA GLY A 42 2.00 36.01 11.28
C GLY A 42 1.70 34.60 10.75
N VAL A 43 2.47 33.59 11.17
CA VAL A 43 2.31 32.18 10.76
C VAL A 43 0.99 31.63 11.30
N GLU A 44 0.23 30.92 10.46
CA GLU A 44 -1.00 30.27 10.89
C GLU A 44 -0.72 29.12 11.87
N ALA A 45 -1.49 29.06 12.95
CA ALA A 45 -1.32 28.09 14.04
C ALA A 45 -1.27 26.63 13.54
N ASP A 46 -2.12 26.29 12.57
CA ASP A 46 -2.24 24.92 12.06
C ASP A 46 -1.00 24.46 11.27
N THR A 47 -0.34 25.41 10.58
CA THR A 47 0.86 25.13 9.76
C THR A 47 2.15 25.22 10.55
N MET A 48 2.10 25.73 11.80
CA MET A 48 3.28 25.91 12.63
C MET A 48 3.85 24.57 13.12
N ARG A 49 5.12 24.33 12.82
CA ARG A 49 5.90 23.16 13.28
C ARG A 49 7.28 23.61 13.76
N LEU A 50 7.68 23.14 14.93
CA LEU A 50 8.97 23.44 15.55
C LEU A 50 9.85 22.19 15.50
N ILE A 51 11.02 22.31 14.88
CA ILE A 51 12.04 21.26 14.86
C ILE A 51 13.05 21.58 15.95
N VAL A 52 13.08 20.74 16.98
CA VAL A 52 13.96 20.88 18.14
C VAL A 52 15.05 19.80 18.09
N PRO A 53 16.34 20.17 17.96
CA PRO A 53 17.43 19.19 17.91
C PRO A 53 17.67 18.55 19.29
N SER A 54 17.55 17.22 19.39
CA SER A 54 17.90 16.44 20.59
C SER A 54 19.19 15.63 20.35
N ASN A 55 19.83 15.17 21.43
CA ASN A 55 21.16 14.53 21.39
C ASN A 55 21.22 13.21 20.59
N LYS A 56 20.07 12.65 20.18
CA LYS A 56 19.97 11.41 19.38
C LYS A 56 19.08 11.54 18.12
N SER A 57 18.24 12.58 18.01
CA SER A 57 17.34 12.83 16.87
C SER A 57 16.73 14.24 16.94
N SER A 58 16.17 14.76 15.84
CA SER A 58 15.34 15.97 15.87
C SER A 58 13.90 15.61 16.23
N LYS A 59 13.32 16.28 17.23
CA LYS A 59 11.89 16.17 17.57
C LYS A 59 11.11 17.23 16.79
N LEU A 60 10.04 16.80 16.12
CA LEU A 60 9.06 17.70 15.52
C LEU A 60 7.95 17.94 16.55
N LEU A 61 7.71 19.20 16.87
CA LEU A 61 6.66 19.61 17.81
C LEU A 61 5.65 20.49 17.09
N SER A 62 4.38 20.32 17.44
CA SER A 62 3.25 21.07 16.88
C SER A 62 2.61 21.86 18.02
N PRO A 63 2.91 23.16 18.19
CA PRO A 63 2.48 23.94 19.36
C PRO A 63 0.97 23.93 19.63
N PHE A 64 0.17 23.78 18.57
CA PHE A 64 -1.28 23.83 18.60
C PHE A 64 -1.96 22.46 18.45
N SER A 65 -1.20 21.36 18.49
CA SER A 65 -1.77 20.00 18.52
C SER A 65 -2.13 19.61 19.96
N ASP A 66 -3.26 18.92 20.13
CA ASP A 66 -3.75 18.42 21.42
C ASP A 66 -2.72 17.58 22.18
N GLU A 67 -1.80 16.93 21.47
CA GLU A 67 -0.74 16.09 22.04
C GLU A 67 0.44 16.89 22.62
N HIS A 68 0.65 18.13 22.14
CA HIS A 68 1.86 18.90 22.41
C HIS A 68 1.57 20.26 23.06
N SER A 69 0.32 20.70 23.07
CA SER A 69 -0.11 21.98 23.65
C SER A 69 0.19 22.11 25.14
N PHE A 70 0.15 20.99 25.87
CA PHE A 70 0.35 20.94 27.33
C PHE A 70 1.80 20.62 27.74
N LEU A 71 2.70 20.39 26.78
CA LEU A 71 4.10 20.11 27.11
C LEU A 71 4.74 21.36 27.69
N SER A 72 5.29 21.21 28.90
CA SER A 72 6.05 22.28 29.55
C SER A 72 7.41 22.44 28.88
N LEU A 73 7.90 23.68 28.81
CA LEU A 73 9.25 23.96 28.30
C LEU A 73 10.35 23.33 29.17
N GLN A 74 10.03 22.89 30.38
CA GLN A 74 10.91 22.18 31.31
C GLN A 74 11.12 20.69 30.94
N GLU A 75 10.06 19.99 30.53
CA GLU A 75 10.12 18.57 30.11
C GLU A 75 10.86 18.39 28.78
N ALA A 76 10.86 19.45 27.96
CA ALA A 76 11.72 19.51 26.80
C ALA A 76 13.09 20.08 27.20
N SER A 77 13.97 19.24 27.74
CA SER A 77 15.40 19.53 27.98
C SER A 77 16.21 19.82 26.69
N ALA A 78 15.55 20.29 25.63
CA ALA A 78 16.05 20.49 24.27
C ALA A 78 16.00 21.97 23.83
N PHE A 79 15.49 22.88 24.67
CA PHE A 79 15.37 24.32 24.36
C PHE A 79 16.56 25.17 24.86
N GLU A 80 17.35 24.67 25.82
CA GLU A 80 18.44 25.42 26.43
C GLU A 80 19.71 25.35 25.56
N GLY A 81 20.13 26.51 25.02
CA GLY A 81 21.35 26.64 24.20
C GLY A 81 21.26 26.10 22.76
N LYS A 82 20.10 25.63 22.31
CA LYS A 82 19.92 25.04 20.97
C LYS A 82 19.05 25.93 20.07
N SER A 83 19.41 26.02 18.79
CA SER A 83 18.63 26.76 17.80
C SER A 83 17.45 25.91 17.31
N ILE A 84 16.23 26.28 17.68
CA ILE A 84 15.01 25.65 17.17
C ILE A 84 14.73 26.19 15.78
N ARG A 85 14.29 25.34 14.86
CA ARG A 85 13.85 25.78 13.54
C ARG A 85 12.33 25.76 13.49
N MET A 86 11.71 26.89 13.16
CA MET A 86 10.28 26.96 12.91
C MET A 86 10.01 26.81 11.42
N MET A 87 8.99 26.04 11.11
CA MET A 87 8.34 25.91 9.81
C MET A 87 6.91 26.39 9.95
N GLY A 88 6.40 27.04 8.92
CA GLY A 88 5.04 27.55 8.91
C GLY A 88 4.88 28.62 7.85
N VAL A 89 3.66 28.76 7.38
CA VAL A 89 3.28 29.67 6.29
C VAL A 89 2.31 30.69 6.88
N PRO A 90 2.48 32.00 6.58
CA PRO A 90 1.51 33.00 6.98
C PRO A 90 0.20 32.81 6.20
N LYS A 91 -0.91 33.16 6.83
CA LYS A 91 -2.25 32.96 6.27
C LYS A 91 -2.43 33.63 4.91
N ASP A 92 -1.86 34.82 4.73
CA ASP A 92 -1.93 35.58 3.49
C ASP A 92 -1.30 34.81 2.30
N GLU A 93 -0.19 34.10 2.54
CA GLU A 93 0.49 33.31 1.51
C GLU A 93 -0.30 32.02 1.18
N VAL A 94 -0.97 31.43 2.18
CA VAL A 94 -1.89 30.30 1.96
C VAL A 94 -3.09 30.75 1.11
N ASP A 95 -3.69 31.89 1.45
CA ASP A 95 -4.83 32.45 0.74
C ASP A 95 -4.46 32.85 -0.70
N GLU A 96 -3.28 33.43 -0.93
CA GLU A 96 -2.75 33.73 -2.27
C GLU A 96 -2.54 32.46 -3.11
N VAL A 97 -1.98 31.39 -2.54
CA VAL A 97 -1.80 30.12 -3.26
C VAL A 97 -3.14 29.49 -3.60
N ILE A 98 -4.12 29.53 -2.69
CA ILE A 98 -5.48 29.03 -2.94
C ILE A 98 -6.19 29.86 -4.02
N GLN A 99 -6.00 31.18 -4.03
CA GLN A 99 -6.56 32.05 -5.08
C GLN A 99 -5.90 31.79 -6.43
N ASN A 100 -4.57 31.67 -6.49
CA ASN A 100 -3.85 31.36 -7.72
C ASN A 100 -4.22 29.97 -8.27
N ALA A 101 -4.39 28.96 -7.40
CA ALA A 101 -4.87 27.64 -7.79
C ALA A 101 -6.29 27.68 -8.39
N LYS A 102 -7.15 28.60 -7.95
CA LYS A 102 -8.49 28.82 -8.55
C LYS A 102 -8.44 29.54 -9.91
N THR A 103 -7.42 30.36 -10.15
CA THR A 103 -7.28 31.06 -11.44
C THR A 103 -6.71 30.19 -12.55
N ASP A 104 -5.92 29.17 -12.21
CA ASP A 104 -5.28 28.29 -13.18
C ASP A 104 -6.19 27.10 -13.55
N LEU A 105 -7.31 27.40 -14.22
CA LEU A 105 -8.35 26.45 -14.65
C LEU A 105 -7.84 25.31 -15.57
N ARG A 106 -6.55 25.29 -15.92
CA ARG A 106 -5.92 24.26 -16.75
C ARG A 106 -5.34 23.10 -15.95
N ILE A 107 -5.14 23.26 -14.64
CA ILE A 107 -4.55 22.23 -13.78
C ILE A 107 -5.63 21.79 -12.78
N ALA A 108 -6.12 20.56 -12.91
CA ALA A 108 -7.03 19.98 -11.93
C ALA A 108 -6.33 19.91 -10.56
N GLY A 109 -7.01 20.34 -9.50
CA GLY A 109 -6.46 20.28 -8.14
C GLY A 109 -6.24 18.84 -7.69
N PHE A 110 -5.34 18.62 -6.73
CA PHE A 110 -5.02 17.28 -6.20
C PHE A 110 -6.27 16.51 -5.74
N ASP A 111 -7.19 17.17 -5.04
CA ASP A 111 -8.45 16.55 -4.59
C ASP A 111 -9.38 16.15 -5.75
N GLU A 112 -9.33 16.90 -6.85
CA GLU A 112 -10.15 16.63 -8.04
C GLU A 112 -9.55 15.47 -8.84
N GLU A 113 -8.22 15.39 -8.94
CA GLU A 113 -7.51 14.25 -9.54
C GLU A 113 -7.71 12.97 -8.70
N ASP A 114 -7.67 13.07 -7.37
CA ASP A 114 -7.95 11.96 -6.45
C ASP A 114 -9.41 11.47 -6.57
N LYS A 115 -10.38 12.40 -6.68
CA LYS A 115 -11.78 12.04 -6.94
C LYS A 115 -11.94 11.36 -8.29
N ARG A 116 -11.27 11.85 -9.35
CA ARG A 116 -11.27 11.21 -10.67
C ARG A 116 -10.61 9.84 -10.66
N LEU A 117 -9.57 9.65 -9.87
CA LEU A 117 -8.92 8.35 -9.71
C LEU A 117 -9.84 7.36 -9.00
N ARG A 118 -10.46 7.77 -7.89
CA ARG A 118 -11.46 6.96 -7.17
C ARG A 118 -12.66 6.62 -8.06
N GLN A 119 -13.16 7.59 -8.82
CA GLN A 119 -14.24 7.35 -9.79
C GLN A 119 -13.80 6.39 -10.89
N ARG A 120 -12.58 6.49 -11.42
CA ARG A 120 -12.04 5.50 -12.38
C ARG A 120 -11.91 4.10 -11.79
N MET A 121 -11.63 3.97 -10.50
CA MET A 121 -11.58 2.66 -9.83
C MET A 121 -12.97 2.06 -9.63
N LEU A 122 -13.97 2.90 -9.32
CA LEU A 122 -15.37 2.49 -9.12
C LEU A 122 -16.11 2.24 -10.45
N ASP A 123 -15.85 3.06 -11.47
CA ASP A 123 -16.39 2.94 -12.83
C ASP A 123 -15.58 2.00 -13.71
N ARG A 124 -14.48 1.39 -13.20
CA ARG A 124 -13.86 0.26 -13.89
C ARG A 124 -14.94 -0.79 -13.94
N PRO A 125 -15.43 -1.20 -15.13
CA PRO A 125 -16.43 -2.24 -15.20
C PRO A 125 -15.84 -3.42 -14.44
N HIS A 126 -16.47 -3.79 -13.32
CA HIS A 126 -16.28 -5.08 -12.67
C HIS A 126 -16.68 -6.10 -13.72
N THR A 127 -15.75 -6.38 -14.62
CA THR A 127 -15.91 -7.36 -15.67
C THR A 127 -15.91 -8.63 -14.87
N SER A 128 -17.11 -9.11 -14.53
CA SER A 128 -17.30 -10.42 -13.92
C SER A 128 -16.33 -11.35 -14.61
N MET A 129 -15.41 -11.94 -13.84
CA MET A 129 -14.30 -12.71 -14.38
C MET A 129 -14.89 -13.88 -15.17
N LYS A 130 -15.06 -13.69 -16.47
CA LYS A 130 -15.57 -14.70 -17.37
C LYS A 130 -14.42 -15.63 -17.65
N LEU A 131 -14.58 -16.89 -17.28
CA LEU A 131 -13.63 -17.92 -17.66
C LEU A 131 -13.50 -17.93 -19.19
N PRO A 132 -12.28 -18.13 -19.72
CA PRO A 132 -12.07 -18.19 -21.15
C PRO A 132 -12.90 -19.34 -21.74
N GLN A 133 -13.59 -19.05 -22.83
CA GLN A 133 -14.33 -20.06 -23.60
C GLN A 133 -13.52 -20.37 -24.86
N GLY A 134 -13.11 -21.63 -25.03
CA GLY A 134 -12.29 -22.03 -26.16
C GLY A 134 -11.83 -23.48 -26.08
N THR A 135 -10.98 -23.88 -27.03
CA THR A 135 -10.43 -25.24 -27.11
C THR A 135 -9.30 -25.47 -26.10
N TYR A 136 -8.53 -24.43 -25.80
CA TYR A 136 -7.31 -24.49 -24.99
C TYR A 136 -7.52 -23.81 -23.63
N ILE A 137 -8.23 -24.50 -22.75
CA ILE A 137 -8.69 -23.98 -21.45
C ILE A 137 -8.55 -25.04 -20.35
N PHE A 138 -8.75 -24.62 -19.11
CA PHE A 138 -9.05 -25.50 -17.98
C PHE A 138 -10.54 -25.85 -18.02
N CYS A 139 -10.89 -27.14 -18.05
CA CYS A 139 -12.29 -27.55 -18.26
C CYS A 139 -13.10 -27.56 -16.96
N ASP A 140 -12.47 -27.86 -15.83
CA ASP A 140 -13.13 -27.95 -14.53
C ASP A 140 -12.19 -27.50 -13.39
N PHE A 141 -12.76 -27.19 -12.23
CA PHE A 141 -12.06 -26.71 -11.04
C PHE A 141 -12.55 -27.44 -9.79
N ARG A 142 -11.61 -27.91 -8.96
CA ARG A 142 -11.94 -28.55 -7.68
C ARG A 142 -11.10 -27.96 -6.55
N THR A 143 -11.78 -27.38 -5.57
CA THR A 143 -11.14 -26.88 -4.36
C THR A 143 -10.88 -28.00 -3.37
N LEU A 144 -9.96 -27.77 -2.44
CA LEU A 144 -9.65 -28.70 -1.38
C LEU A 144 -10.84 -28.75 -0.41
N HIS A 145 -11.37 -29.95 -0.19
CA HIS A 145 -12.36 -30.19 0.86
C HIS A 145 -11.85 -31.28 1.78
N ILE A 146 -11.66 -30.93 3.05
CA ILE A 146 -11.31 -31.88 4.10
C ILE A 146 -12.54 -32.06 4.99
N PRO A 147 -13.12 -33.27 5.07
CA PRO A 147 -14.24 -33.53 5.96
C PRO A 147 -13.92 -33.15 7.40
N GLY A 148 -14.77 -32.31 8.01
CA GLY A 148 -14.64 -31.91 9.43
C GLY A 148 -13.67 -30.75 9.72
N ILE A 149 -13.06 -30.14 8.70
CA ILE A 149 -12.19 -28.96 8.87
C ILE A 149 -12.75 -27.78 8.06
N GLU A 150 -13.02 -26.68 8.74
CA GLU A 150 -13.34 -25.41 8.09
C GLU A 150 -12.05 -24.71 7.67
N LEU A 151 -11.84 -24.59 6.36
CA LEU A 151 -10.66 -23.94 5.81
C LEU A 151 -10.83 -22.42 5.86
N ASN A 152 -9.81 -21.72 6.36
CA ASN A 152 -9.78 -20.26 6.40
C ASN A 152 -8.51 -19.76 5.70
N PRO A 153 -8.57 -19.17 4.49
CA PRO A 153 -9.77 -18.64 3.83
C PRO A 153 -10.71 -19.71 3.26
N PRO A 154 -12.01 -19.44 3.04
CA PRO A 154 -12.97 -20.45 2.59
C PRO A 154 -12.67 -20.97 1.17
N ALA A 155 -13.21 -22.15 0.83
CA ALA A 155 -13.05 -22.76 -0.48
C ALA A 155 -13.53 -21.87 -1.64
N SER A 156 -14.54 -21.03 -1.41
CA SER A 156 -15.02 -20.06 -2.41
C SER A 156 -13.94 -19.07 -2.85
N GLN A 157 -13.06 -18.63 -1.93
CA GLN A 157 -11.94 -17.74 -2.27
C GLN A 157 -10.84 -18.49 -3.02
N ALA A 158 -10.58 -19.75 -2.67
CA ALA A 158 -9.66 -20.60 -3.42
C ALA A 158 -10.14 -20.77 -4.87
N LEU A 159 -11.44 -21.03 -5.06
CA LEU A 159 -12.05 -21.11 -6.39
C LEU A 159 -11.92 -19.79 -7.17
N LYS A 160 -12.14 -18.64 -6.52
CA LYS A 160 -11.92 -17.31 -7.12
C LYS A 160 -10.49 -17.17 -7.62
N LEU A 161 -9.50 -17.57 -6.82
CA LEU A 161 -8.08 -17.54 -7.21
C LEU A 161 -7.77 -18.48 -8.38
N MET A 162 -8.35 -19.68 -8.41
CA MET A 162 -8.19 -20.61 -9.53
C MET A 162 -8.80 -20.05 -10.82
N HIS A 163 -9.99 -19.44 -10.74
CA HIS A 163 -10.60 -18.77 -11.88
C HIS A 163 -9.76 -17.58 -12.35
N MET A 164 -9.15 -16.82 -11.43
CA MET A 164 -8.22 -15.74 -11.78
C MET A 164 -6.98 -16.24 -12.51
N LEU A 165 -6.41 -17.37 -12.09
CA LEU A 165 -5.26 -17.98 -12.77
C LEU A 165 -5.64 -18.48 -14.17
N ALA A 166 -6.80 -19.13 -14.30
CA ALA A 166 -7.30 -19.59 -15.59
C ALA A 166 -7.66 -18.44 -16.54
N ALA A 167 -8.13 -17.31 -16.01
CA ALA A 167 -8.46 -16.11 -16.75
C ALA A 167 -7.27 -15.16 -16.99
N ASP A 168 -6.07 -15.49 -16.48
CA ASP A 168 -4.89 -14.66 -16.64
C ASP A 168 -4.50 -14.56 -18.12
N PRO A 169 -4.32 -13.34 -18.68
CA PRO A 169 -4.02 -13.17 -20.09
C PRO A 169 -2.75 -13.90 -20.55
N GLY A 170 -1.72 -13.93 -19.70
CA GLY A 170 -0.48 -14.64 -19.98
C GLY A 170 -0.67 -16.15 -20.03
N ILE A 171 -1.44 -16.71 -19.09
CA ILE A 171 -1.78 -18.15 -19.08
C ILE A 171 -2.63 -18.51 -20.29
N ILE A 172 -3.68 -17.75 -20.59
CA ILE A 172 -4.52 -17.96 -21.77
C ILE A 172 -3.68 -17.92 -23.05
N ALA A 173 -2.78 -16.94 -23.19
CA ALA A 173 -1.94 -16.81 -24.37
C ALA A 173 -1.00 -18.00 -24.55
N ILE A 174 -0.41 -18.50 -23.46
CA ILE A 174 0.42 -19.71 -23.46
C ILE A 174 -0.38 -20.94 -23.88
N MET A 175 -1.53 -21.17 -23.24
CA MET A 175 -2.37 -22.32 -23.55
C MET A 175 -2.78 -22.33 -25.02
N ASN A 176 -3.14 -21.18 -25.58
CA ASN A 176 -3.48 -21.06 -27.00
C ASN A 176 -2.26 -21.27 -27.92
N LYS A 177 -1.10 -20.71 -27.57
CA LYS A 177 0.12 -20.81 -28.38
C LYS A 177 0.62 -22.25 -28.47
N HIS A 178 0.64 -22.96 -27.34
CA HIS A 178 1.11 -24.34 -27.25
C HIS A 178 -0.01 -25.37 -27.46
N ARG A 179 -1.24 -24.92 -27.70
CA ARG A 179 -2.43 -25.75 -27.94
C ARG A 179 -2.72 -26.73 -26.80
N TRP A 180 -2.50 -26.29 -25.57
CA TRP A 180 -2.70 -27.11 -24.37
C TRP A 180 -4.13 -27.00 -23.85
N ARG A 181 -4.67 -28.15 -23.44
CA ARG A 181 -5.97 -28.26 -22.79
C ARG A 181 -5.79 -29.07 -21.53
N VAL A 182 -6.30 -28.54 -20.42
CA VAL A 182 -6.19 -29.19 -19.11
C VAL A 182 -7.58 -29.65 -18.69
N GLY A 183 -7.71 -30.91 -18.30
CA GLY A 183 -8.98 -31.50 -17.88
C GLY A 183 -9.52 -30.80 -16.63
N ILE A 184 -8.79 -30.89 -15.53
CA ILE A 184 -9.20 -30.27 -14.26
C ILE A 184 -8.03 -29.60 -13.55
N MET A 185 -8.27 -28.42 -12.98
CA MET A 185 -7.36 -27.79 -12.02
C MET A 185 -7.85 -28.11 -10.60
N THR A 186 -7.00 -28.67 -9.75
CA THR A 186 -7.35 -29.05 -8.38
C THR A 186 -6.49 -28.34 -7.33
N GLU A 187 -7.04 -28.04 -6.16
CA GLU A 187 -6.28 -27.52 -5.02
C GLU A 187 -5.79 -28.69 -4.16
N MET A 188 -4.48 -28.74 -3.86
CA MET A 188 -3.89 -29.74 -2.96
C MET A 188 -3.63 -29.20 -1.55
N ALA A 189 -3.73 -30.09 -0.57
CA ALA A 189 -3.35 -29.80 0.81
C ALA A 189 -1.84 -29.60 0.95
N PRO A 190 -1.38 -28.78 1.92
CA PRO A 190 0.03 -28.64 2.23
C PRO A 190 0.60 -29.93 2.85
N VAL A 191 1.06 -30.87 2.02
CA VAL A 191 1.75 -32.07 2.49
C VAL A 191 3.26 -31.81 2.43
N GLY A 192 3.86 -31.49 3.58
CA GLY A 192 5.28 -31.16 3.70
C GLY A 192 5.54 -29.65 3.84
N TYR A 193 6.44 -29.31 4.77
CA TYR A 193 6.76 -27.94 5.13
C TYR A 193 7.81 -27.35 4.17
N VAL A 194 7.55 -26.15 3.64
CA VAL A 194 8.53 -25.42 2.80
C VAL A 194 9.81 -25.18 3.60
N GLY A 195 10.95 -25.68 3.10
CA GLY A 195 12.25 -25.46 3.72
C GLY A 195 12.60 -26.36 4.90
N VAL A 196 11.70 -27.25 5.33
CA VAL A 196 11.95 -28.23 6.42
C VAL A 196 11.88 -29.67 5.90
N SER A 197 10.95 -29.97 4.99
CA SER A 197 10.83 -31.29 4.38
C SER A 197 11.74 -31.41 3.14
N PRO A 198 12.35 -32.58 2.88
CA PRO A 198 13.31 -32.77 1.78
C PRO A 198 12.68 -32.60 0.38
N LYS A 199 11.36 -32.71 0.27
CA LYS A 199 10.59 -32.45 -0.96
C LYS A 199 9.32 -31.68 -0.59
N CYS A 200 9.32 -30.37 -0.78
CA CYS A 200 8.10 -29.56 -0.69
C CYS A 200 7.46 -29.51 -2.08
N ILE A 201 6.37 -30.25 -2.27
CA ILE A 201 5.63 -30.28 -3.54
C ILE A 201 4.68 -29.09 -3.55
N LEU A 202 4.79 -28.23 -4.57
CA LEU A 202 3.97 -27.01 -4.73
C LEU A 202 2.90 -27.17 -5.81
N GLY A 203 3.12 -28.07 -6.76
CA GLY A 203 2.19 -28.44 -7.80
C GLY A 203 2.46 -29.87 -8.25
N PHE A 204 1.51 -30.43 -8.99
CA PHE A 204 1.63 -31.75 -9.59
C PHE A 204 0.80 -31.84 -10.87
N ASN A 205 1.43 -32.23 -11.96
CA ASN A 205 0.76 -32.55 -13.22
C ASN A 205 0.60 -34.08 -13.38
N LYS A 206 -0.65 -34.53 -13.49
CA LYS A 206 -1.02 -35.92 -13.75
C LYS A 206 -1.34 -36.12 -15.24
N ASN A 207 -0.75 -37.16 -15.82
CA ASN A 207 -1.02 -37.62 -17.18
C ASN A 207 -0.93 -36.51 -18.25
N HIS A 208 0.07 -35.62 -18.14
CA HIS A 208 0.28 -34.52 -19.08
C HIS A 208 -0.99 -33.69 -19.31
N GLY A 209 -1.61 -33.23 -18.21
CA GLY A 209 -2.72 -32.27 -18.24
C GLY A 209 -4.11 -32.86 -18.09
N GLU A 210 -4.24 -34.13 -17.72
CA GLU A 210 -5.55 -34.64 -17.27
C GLU A 210 -5.98 -33.89 -16.00
N GLU A 211 -5.06 -33.76 -15.05
CA GLU A 211 -5.26 -33.05 -13.79
C GLU A 211 -4.00 -32.29 -13.41
N ILE A 212 -4.15 -30.99 -13.11
CA ILE A 212 -3.08 -30.17 -12.54
C ILE A 212 -3.50 -29.74 -11.14
N SER A 213 -2.78 -30.24 -10.14
CA SER A 213 -2.99 -29.89 -8.74
C SER A 213 -2.03 -28.76 -8.34
N LEU A 214 -2.54 -27.74 -7.64
CA LEU A 214 -1.74 -26.62 -7.15
C LEU A 214 -1.93 -26.41 -5.65
N ARG A 215 -0.84 -26.05 -4.98
CA ARG A 215 -0.88 -25.64 -3.58
C ARG A 215 -1.15 -24.14 -3.48
N LEU A 216 -2.39 -23.78 -3.17
CA LEU A 216 -2.80 -22.38 -3.06
C LEU A 216 -2.52 -21.80 -1.66
N ARG A 217 -2.56 -22.62 -0.62
CA ARG A 217 -2.47 -22.20 0.78
C ARG A 217 -1.06 -22.23 1.36
N THR A 218 -0.85 -21.41 2.38
CA THR A 218 0.34 -21.44 3.24
C THR A 218 0.35 -22.72 4.10
N ASP A 219 1.52 -23.06 4.67
CA ASP A 219 1.66 -24.19 5.61
C ASP A 219 0.71 -24.06 6.82
N ASP A 220 0.49 -22.83 7.28
CA ASP A 220 -0.39 -22.54 8.43
C ASP A 220 -1.88 -22.65 8.10
N LEU A 221 -2.24 -22.93 6.84
CA LEU A 221 -3.60 -22.95 6.28
C LEU A 221 -4.41 -21.65 6.41
N LYS A 222 -3.90 -20.64 7.12
CA LYS A 222 -4.54 -19.34 7.45
C LYS A 222 -4.58 -18.34 6.30
N GLY A 223 -3.92 -18.61 5.19
CA GLY A 223 -3.81 -17.66 4.08
C GLY A 223 -3.42 -18.31 2.77
N PHE A 224 -3.48 -17.51 1.70
CA PHE A 224 -3.00 -17.91 0.38
C PHE A 224 -1.55 -17.51 0.17
N ARG A 225 -0.88 -18.27 -0.71
CA ARG A 225 0.44 -17.91 -1.21
C ARG A 225 0.33 -16.70 -2.14
N LYS A 226 1.46 -16.01 -2.33
CA LYS A 226 1.56 -14.88 -3.27
C LYS A 226 1.13 -15.34 -4.67
N TYR A 227 0.25 -14.55 -5.32
CA TYR A 227 -0.30 -14.88 -6.63
C TYR A 227 0.79 -15.18 -7.67
N GLU A 228 1.84 -14.37 -7.74
CA GLU A 228 2.96 -14.57 -8.67
C GLU A 228 3.70 -15.90 -8.44
N SER A 229 3.79 -16.35 -7.18
CA SER A 229 4.41 -17.63 -6.84
C SER A 229 3.55 -18.80 -7.31
N ILE A 230 2.23 -18.70 -7.12
CA ILE A 230 1.27 -19.69 -7.62
C ILE A 230 1.29 -19.72 -9.16
N LYS A 231 1.31 -18.56 -9.82
CA LYS A 231 1.40 -18.44 -11.28
C LYS A 231 2.66 -19.13 -11.83
N LYS A 232 3.82 -18.90 -11.21
CA LYS A 232 5.08 -19.59 -11.57
C LYS A 232 4.96 -21.11 -11.41
N THR A 233 4.32 -21.55 -10.34
CA THR A 233 4.09 -22.98 -10.09
C THR A 233 3.18 -23.57 -11.18
N LEU A 234 2.11 -22.88 -11.57
CA LEU A 234 1.24 -23.32 -12.66
C LEU A 234 2.00 -23.41 -14.00
N LEU A 235 2.87 -22.45 -14.32
CA LEU A 235 3.69 -22.51 -15.54
C LEU A 235 4.66 -23.69 -15.52
N HIS A 236 5.25 -23.97 -14.37
CA HIS A 236 6.08 -25.15 -14.16
C HIS A 236 5.29 -26.45 -14.40
N GLU A 237 4.09 -26.56 -13.84
CA GLU A 237 3.22 -27.72 -14.10
C GLU A 237 2.79 -27.82 -15.57
N LEU A 238 2.60 -26.70 -16.26
CA LEU A 238 2.31 -26.71 -17.70
C LEU A 238 3.53 -27.17 -18.52
N ALA A 239 4.77 -26.91 -18.08
CA ALA A 239 5.95 -27.47 -18.74
C ALA A 239 5.98 -29.02 -18.64
N HIS A 240 5.43 -29.59 -17.56
CA HIS A 240 5.26 -31.03 -17.41
C HIS A 240 4.27 -31.67 -18.39
N MET A 241 3.52 -30.88 -19.17
CA MET A 241 2.75 -31.37 -20.32
C MET A 241 3.65 -31.97 -21.41
N VAL A 242 4.90 -31.50 -21.50
CA VAL A 242 5.86 -31.91 -22.54
C VAL A 242 7.00 -32.75 -21.96
N PHE A 243 7.56 -32.32 -20.82
CA PHE A 243 8.73 -32.97 -20.20
C PHE A 243 8.41 -33.43 -18.79
N SER A 244 8.44 -34.75 -18.54
CA SER A 244 8.16 -35.30 -17.21
C SER A 244 9.31 -35.11 -16.21
N GLU A 245 10.56 -35.18 -16.69
CA GLU A 245 11.75 -35.07 -15.83
C GLU A 245 12.29 -33.64 -15.80
N HIS A 246 12.97 -33.30 -14.71
CA HIS A 246 13.60 -31.99 -14.51
C HIS A 246 14.96 -31.91 -15.21
N ASP A 247 14.98 -32.08 -16.53
CA ASP A 247 16.17 -32.00 -17.35
C ASP A 247 16.44 -30.55 -17.83
N ALA A 248 17.54 -30.35 -18.55
CA ALA A 248 17.89 -29.03 -19.08
C ALA A 248 16.82 -28.48 -20.05
N ASN A 249 16.12 -29.37 -20.77
CA ASN A 249 15.06 -28.99 -21.70
C ASN A 249 13.82 -28.50 -20.96
N PHE A 250 13.45 -29.16 -19.86
CA PHE A 250 12.39 -28.73 -18.96
C PHE A 250 12.65 -27.32 -18.43
N TYR A 251 13.84 -27.06 -17.88
CA TYR A 251 14.17 -25.73 -17.36
C TYR A 251 14.22 -24.65 -18.46
N ALA A 252 14.62 -25.02 -19.67
CA ALA A 252 14.57 -24.11 -20.82
C ALA A 252 13.11 -23.76 -21.19
N LEU A 253 12.22 -24.75 -21.23
CA LEU A 253 10.80 -24.55 -21.49
C LEU A 253 10.13 -23.74 -20.37
N ASP A 254 10.35 -24.08 -19.10
CA ASP A 254 9.80 -23.34 -17.97
C ASP A 254 10.23 -21.86 -18.00
N LYS A 255 11.52 -21.59 -18.25
CA LYS A 255 12.01 -20.22 -18.42
C LYS A 255 11.35 -19.50 -19.59
N GLN A 256 11.18 -20.18 -20.73
CA GLN A 256 10.51 -19.64 -21.90
C GLN A 256 9.04 -19.30 -21.57
N LEU A 257 8.30 -20.20 -20.92
CA LEU A 257 6.91 -19.99 -20.52
C LEU A 257 6.78 -18.79 -19.58
N ASN A 258 7.68 -18.65 -18.61
CA ASN A 258 7.70 -17.49 -17.71
C ASN A 258 7.92 -16.17 -18.46
N GLN A 259 8.79 -16.15 -19.47
CA GLN A 259 9.01 -14.97 -20.32
C GLN A 259 7.82 -14.68 -21.23
N GLU A 260 7.21 -15.72 -21.82
CA GLU A 260 6.01 -15.61 -22.64
C GLU A 260 4.83 -15.09 -21.83
N ALA A 261 4.61 -15.58 -20.62
CA ALA A 261 3.54 -15.12 -19.73
C ALA A 261 3.69 -13.63 -19.39
N ALA A 262 4.92 -13.16 -19.19
CA ALA A 262 5.19 -11.76 -18.86
C ALA A 262 5.07 -10.82 -20.08
N THR A 263 5.45 -11.30 -21.27
CA THR A 263 5.43 -10.51 -22.51
C THR A 263 4.04 -10.46 -23.15
N LEU A 264 3.27 -11.55 -23.06
CA LEU A 264 1.92 -11.67 -23.62
C LEU A 264 0.82 -11.13 -22.69
N ASP A 265 1.19 -10.69 -21.49
CA ASP A 265 0.29 -9.99 -20.59
C ASP A 265 0.03 -8.56 -21.10
N TRP A 266 -0.96 -8.44 -22.00
CA TRP A 266 -1.30 -7.17 -22.64
C TRP A 266 -1.73 -6.09 -21.64
N THR A 267 -2.20 -6.47 -20.44
CA THR A 267 -2.58 -5.51 -19.38
C THR A 267 -1.38 -4.72 -18.88
N LYS A 268 -0.19 -5.34 -18.85
CA LYS A 268 1.07 -4.67 -18.47
C LYS A 268 1.70 -3.86 -19.60
N SER A 269 1.34 -4.14 -20.85
CA SER A 269 1.89 -3.45 -22.01
C SER A 269 1.24 -2.10 -22.34
N ARG A 270 0.12 -1.75 -21.70
CA ARG A 270 -0.74 -0.63 -22.14
C ARG A 270 -0.41 0.76 -21.56
N SER A 271 0.64 0.99 -20.78
CA SER A 271 0.98 2.37 -20.38
C SER A 271 2.44 2.60 -20.00
N HIS A 272 3.23 3.10 -20.95
CA HIS A 272 4.31 4.04 -20.64
C HIS A 272 3.71 5.44 -20.57
N SER A 273 3.08 5.81 -19.45
CA SER A 273 2.76 7.22 -19.19
C SER A 273 4.05 7.99 -18.92
N LEU A 274 4.21 9.16 -19.54
CA LEU A 274 5.38 10.05 -19.38
C LEU A 274 5.50 10.66 -17.96
N SER A 275 4.52 10.43 -17.09
CA SER A 275 4.64 10.65 -15.65
C SER A 275 5.22 9.38 -15.01
N GLY A 276 6.46 9.43 -14.53
CA GLY A 276 7.23 8.30 -14.00
C GLY A 276 6.68 7.58 -12.76
N VAL A 277 5.37 7.65 -12.50
CA VAL A 277 4.69 6.89 -11.45
C VAL A 277 4.20 5.57 -12.06
N LYS A 278 5.01 4.53 -11.87
CA LYS A 278 4.62 3.14 -12.10
C LYS A 278 3.61 2.73 -11.04
N TYR A 279 2.32 2.86 -11.32
CA TYR A 279 1.35 2.02 -10.63
C TYR A 279 1.41 0.66 -11.33
N SER A 280 2.22 -0.24 -10.75
CA SER A 280 1.99 -1.66 -10.97
C SER A 280 0.52 -1.90 -10.61
N GLU A 281 -0.28 -2.41 -11.54
CA GLU A 281 -1.50 -3.16 -11.18
C GLU A 281 -1.04 -4.42 -10.44
N HIS A 282 -0.45 -4.23 -9.26
CA HIS A 282 -0.32 -5.28 -8.29
C HIS A 282 -1.77 -5.54 -7.90
N PHE A 283 -2.30 -6.67 -8.38
CA PHE A 283 -3.46 -7.33 -7.79
C PHE A 283 -3.07 -7.79 -6.38
N GLU A 284 -2.67 -6.86 -5.52
CA GLU A 284 -2.99 -6.91 -4.12
C GLU A 284 -4.41 -6.35 -4.03
N GLU A 285 -5.40 -7.17 -4.43
CA GLU A 285 -6.59 -7.23 -3.60
C GLU A 285 -6.05 -7.68 -2.23
N GLU A 286 -5.63 -6.71 -1.41
CA GLU A 286 -5.59 -6.87 0.02
C GLU A 286 -6.94 -7.49 0.35
N PHE A 287 -6.94 -8.75 0.78
CA PHE A 287 -8.12 -9.45 1.26
C PHE A 287 -8.53 -8.80 2.60
N ASN A 288 -8.90 -7.52 2.55
CA ASN A 288 -9.46 -6.78 3.64
C ASN A 288 -10.98 -6.93 3.52
N VAL A 289 -11.48 -7.95 4.23
CA VAL A 289 -12.89 -8.01 4.58
C VAL A 289 -13.11 -6.87 5.57
N ASP A 290 -13.49 -5.70 5.06
CA ASP A 290 -14.15 -4.70 5.89
C ASP A 290 -15.50 -4.36 5.26
N SER A 291 -16.49 -5.16 5.64
CA SER A 291 -17.87 -4.70 5.74
C SER A 291 -17.97 -3.72 6.90
N HIS A 292 -17.35 -2.54 6.77
CA HIS A 292 -17.66 -1.40 7.60
C HIS A 292 -17.63 -0.15 6.74
N SER A 293 -18.78 0.50 6.65
CA SER A 293 -18.90 1.91 6.31
C SER A 293 -18.12 2.74 7.33
N SER A 294 -16.81 2.89 7.12
CA SER A 294 -15.96 3.80 7.87
C SER A 294 -15.34 4.78 6.87
N LEU A 295 -16.12 5.78 6.48
CA LEU A 295 -15.54 6.98 5.90
C LEU A 295 -14.77 7.70 7.02
N SER A 296 -13.45 7.52 6.95
CA SER A 296 -12.40 8.36 7.50
C SER A 296 -12.80 9.84 7.48
N ARG A 297 -12.80 10.46 8.67
CA ARG A 297 -12.93 11.92 8.81
C ARG A 297 -11.78 12.59 8.08
N SER A 298 -12.13 13.37 7.06
CA SER A 298 -11.26 14.41 6.52
C SER A 298 -10.97 15.42 7.63
N LEU A 299 -9.71 15.54 8.03
CA LEU A 299 -9.22 16.66 8.83
C LEU A 299 -9.22 17.89 7.92
N GLY A 300 -10.29 18.69 7.98
CA GLY A 300 -10.40 19.92 7.19
C GLY A 300 -11.81 20.49 7.01
N GLU A 301 -12.84 19.97 7.67
CA GLU A 301 -14.18 20.60 7.63
C GLU A 301 -14.32 21.65 8.73
N SER A 302 -14.20 22.91 8.31
CA SER A 302 -14.53 24.10 9.11
C SER A 302 -16.01 24.05 9.49
N ILE A 303 -16.31 23.81 10.76
CA ILE A 303 -17.65 23.94 11.33
C ILE A 303 -18.02 25.43 11.27
N ARG A 304 -18.88 25.81 10.32
CA ARG A 304 -19.63 27.06 10.37
C ARG A 304 -20.74 26.89 11.40
N SER A 305 -20.58 27.49 12.57
CA SER A 305 -21.68 27.74 13.49
C SER A 305 -22.61 28.79 12.89
N ALA A 306 -23.83 28.38 12.53
CA ALA A 306 -24.93 29.29 12.29
C ALA A 306 -25.51 29.77 13.63
N SER A 307 -25.98 31.02 13.58
CA SER A 307 -26.54 31.90 14.61
C SER A 307 -27.38 31.27 15.73
#